data_AF-X1A8X2-F1
#
_entry.id   AF-X1A8X2-F1
#
_cell.length_a   1.000
_cell.length_b   1.000
_cell.length_c   1.000
_cell.angle_alpha   90.00
_cell.angle_beta   90.00
_cell.angle_gamma   90.00
#
_symmetry.space_group_name_H-M   'P 1'
#
loop_
_entity.id
_entity.type
_entity.pdbx_description
1 polymer ?
#
loop_
_entity_poly.entity_id
_entity_poly.type
_entity_poly.pdbx_seq_one_letter_code
_entity_poly.pdbx_strand_id
1 'polypeptide(L)' 'GTPVISTDLPGVRQPILTTGMGLTVPPRNASALSEALIEILDHPNGYGGNQQEVIDNFSPDTVAAQYEALFDQLVAH' A
#
# COMPACT_ATOMS: atom_id res chain seq x y z
N GLY A 1 11.75 -1.07 -2.29
CA GLY A 1 11.34 0.05 -1.41
C GLY A 1 11.53 -0.31 0.06
N THR A 2 11.10 0.53 0.99
CA THR A 2 11.14 0.26 2.45
C THR A 2 9.77 -0.21 2.93
N PRO A 3 9.65 -1.34 3.66
CA PRO A 3 8.37 -1.79 4.21
C PRO A 3 7.85 -0.80 5.25
N VAL A 4 6.52 -0.67 5.35
CA VAL A 4 5.86 0.28 6.27
C VAL A 4 4.96 -0.48 7.25
N ILE A 5 5.04 -0.12 8.53
CA ILE A 5 4.05 -0.53 9.54
C ILE A 5 3.09 0.62 9.75
N SER A 6 1.79 0.37 9.57
CA SER A 6 0.75 1.38 9.74
C SER A 6 -0.35 0.88 10.69
N THR A 7 -1.11 1.80 11.27
CA THR A 7 -2.31 1.44 12.02
C THR A 7 -3.43 0.99 11.08
N ASP A 8 -4.28 0.08 11.54
CA ASP A 8 -5.42 -0.43 10.79
C ASP A 8 -6.60 0.58 10.78
N LEU A 9 -6.37 1.74 10.18
CA LEU A 9 -7.35 2.80 9.95
C LEU A 9 -7.69 2.91 8.45
N PRO A 10 -8.93 3.33 8.08
CA PRO A 10 -9.29 3.58 6.69
C PRO A 10 -8.29 4.53 6.00
N GLY A 11 -8.04 4.31 4.71
CA GLY A 11 -7.05 5.06 3.93
C GLY A 11 -5.64 4.51 4.14
N VAL A 12 -5.09 4.59 5.36
CA VAL A 12 -3.69 4.22 5.62
C VAL A 12 -3.43 2.71 5.61
N ARG A 13 -4.46 1.87 5.79
CA ARG A 13 -4.33 0.42 5.57
C ARG A 13 -4.25 0.03 4.09
N GLN A 14 -4.78 0.86 3.18
CA GLN A 14 -4.93 0.49 1.78
C GLN A 14 -3.59 0.24 1.08
N PRO A 15 -2.56 1.11 1.21
CA PRO A 15 -1.27 0.86 0.58
C PRO A 15 -0.65 -0.48 0.99
N ILE A 16 -0.76 -0.89 2.26
CA ILE A 16 -0.23 -2.18 2.71
C ILE A 16 -1.03 -3.33 2.08
N LEU A 17 -2.36 -3.24 2.08
CA LEU A 17 -3.22 -4.29 1.53
C LEU A 17 -3.09 -4.45 0.01
N THR A 18 -2.89 -3.36 -0.72
CA THR A 18 -2.80 -3.38 -2.18
C THR A 18 -1.42 -3.71 -2.71
N THR A 19 -0.36 -3.43 -1.94
CA THR A 19 1.03 -3.63 -2.38
C THR A 19 1.74 -4.79 -1.70
N GLY A 20 1.22 -5.27 -0.55
CA GLY A 20 1.89 -6.22 0.32
C GLY A 20 3.14 -5.66 1.02
N MET A 21 3.41 -4.36 0.91
CA MET A 21 4.64 -3.73 1.41
C MET A 21 4.56 -3.35 2.90
N GLY A 22 4.55 -4.36 3.75
CA GLY A 22 4.62 -4.20 5.21
C GLY A 22 3.43 -4.81 5.94
N LEU A 23 3.06 -4.23 7.09
CA LEU A 23 2.08 -4.79 8.01
C LEU A 23 1.14 -3.73 8.58
N THR A 24 -0.05 -4.15 9.00
CA THR A 24 -1.01 -3.31 9.73
C THR A 24 -1.14 -3.76 11.17
N VAL A 25 -1.21 -2.81 12.12
CA VAL A 25 -1.39 -3.08 13.55
C VAL A 25 -2.62 -2.35 14.12
N PRO A 26 -3.24 -2.83 15.21
CA PRO A 26 -4.33 -2.10 15.86
C PRO A 26 -3.89 -0.71 16.34
N PRO A 27 -4.77 0.31 16.27
CA PRO A 27 -4.44 1.63 16.77
C PRO A 27 -4.19 1.61 18.27
N ARG A 28 -3.22 2.42 18.73
CA ARG A 28 -2.84 2.58 20.16
C ARG A 28 -2.37 1.27 20.85
N ASN A 29 -1.90 0.29 20.08
CA ASN A 29 -1.34 -0.95 20.61
C ASN A 29 0.19 -0.99 20.41
N ALA A 30 0.94 -0.65 21.45
CA ALA A 30 2.40 -0.62 21.40
C ALA A 30 3.03 -2.02 21.30
N SER A 31 2.42 -3.04 21.91
CA SER A 31 2.92 -4.43 21.84
C SER A 31 2.85 -4.94 20.41
N ALA A 32 1.70 -4.77 19.76
CA ALA A 32 1.52 -5.19 18.36
C ALA A 32 2.48 -4.46 17.41
N LEU A 33 2.76 -3.17 17.65
CA LEU A 33 3.78 -2.44 16.88
C LEU A 33 5.17 -3.04 17.07
N SER A 34 5.56 -3.35 18.31
CA SER A 34 6.85 -3.97 18.61
C SER A 34 6.99 -5.34 17.96
N GLU A 35 5.95 -6.17 18.02
CA GLU A 35 5.92 -7.51 17.41
C GLU A 35 6.04 -7.41 15.89
N ALA A 36 5.29 -6.53 15.24
CA ALA A 36 5.38 -6.30 13.80
C ALA A 36 6.75 -5.78 13.36
N LEU A 37 7.40 -4.96 14.19
CA LEU A 37 8.75 -4.46 13.91
C LEU A 37 9.78 -5.59 13.96
N ILE A 38 9.70 -6.46 14.96
CA ILE A 38 10.57 -7.64 15.05
C ILE A 38 10.35 -8.57 13.85
N GLU A 39 9.09 -8.87 13.51
CA GLU A 39 8.74 -9.73 12.37
C GLU A 39 9.35 -9.26 11.04
N ILE A 40 9.29 -7.96 10.76
CA ILE A 40 9.88 -7.38 9.54
C ILE A 40 11.41 -7.46 9.55
N LEU A 41 12.04 -7.25 10.71
CA LEU A 41 13.48 -7.31 10.85
C LEU A 41 14.01 -8.75 10.74
N ASP A 42 13.25 -9.74 11.22
CA ASP A 42 13.57 -11.16 11.11
C ASP A 42 13.36 -11.68 9.68
N HIS A 43 12.45 -11.06 8.91
CA HIS A 43 12.14 -11.42 7.52
C HIS A 43 12.36 -10.24 6.55
N PRO A 44 13.61 -9.75 6.37
CA PRO A 44 13.88 -8.51 5.65
C PRO A 44 13.47 -8.54 4.16
N ASN A 45 13.36 -9.74 3.57
CA ASN A 45 12.93 -9.92 2.18
C ASN A 45 11.44 -10.26 2.04
N GLY A 46 10.71 -10.44 3.15
CA GLY A 46 9.31 -10.89 3.14
C GLY A 46 8.29 -9.78 2.84
N TYR A 47 8.67 -8.52 3.05
CA TYR A 47 7.76 -7.37 3.02
C TYR A 47 8.12 -6.30 1.98
N GLY A 48 8.97 -6.65 1.01
CA GLY A 48 9.41 -5.72 -0.04
C GLY A 48 8.36 -5.42 -1.11
N GLY A 49 7.31 -6.25 -1.21
CA GLY A 49 6.29 -6.21 -2.27
C GLY A 49 6.86 -6.29 -3.69
N ASN A 50 6.00 -6.10 -4.70
CA ASN A 50 6.44 -5.95 -6.08
C ASN A 50 6.58 -4.47 -6.45
N GLN A 51 7.80 -3.97 -6.40
CA GLN A 51 8.08 -2.55 -6.67
C GLN A 51 7.65 -2.11 -8.09
N GLN A 52 7.74 -3.00 -9.08
CA GLN A 52 7.35 -2.67 -10.45
C GLN A 52 5.83 -2.51 -10.56
N GLU A 53 5.06 -3.43 -9.99
CA GLU A 53 3.59 -3.33 -9.95
C GLU A 53 3.11 -2.07 -9.21
N VAL A 54 3.81 -1.67 -8.15
CA VAL A 54 3.49 -0.41 -7.44
C VAL A 54 3.71 0.79 -8.35
N ILE A 55 4.84 0.85 -9.04
CA ILE A 55 5.12 1.95 -9.97
C ILE A 55 4.09 1.97 -11.09
N ASP A 56 3.83 0.82 -11.71
CA ASP A 56 2.93 0.71 -12.86
C ASP A 56 1.49 1.13 -12.49
N ASN A 57 1.00 0.75 -11.31
CA ASN A 57 -0.37 1.05 -10.89
C ASN A 57 -0.55 2.46 -10.31
N PHE A 58 0.46 3.01 -9.63
CA PHE A 58 0.37 4.29 -8.91
C PHE A 58 1.15 5.43 -9.59
N SER A 59 1.68 5.22 -10.81
CA SER A 59 2.31 6.30 -11.57
C SER A 59 1.31 7.41 -11.92
N PRO A 60 1.75 8.68 -12.00
CA PRO A 60 0.90 9.78 -12.43
C PRO A 60 0.25 9.53 -13.79
N ASP A 61 0.99 8.95 -14.75
CA ASP A 61 0.51 8.68 -16.11
C ASP A 61 -0.61 7.62 -16.11
N THR A 62 -0.42 6.52 -15.37
CA THR A 62 -1.45 5.49 -15.22
C THR A 62 -2.71 6.06 -14.57
N VAL A 63 -2.55 6.83 -13.50
CA VAL A 63 -3.68 7.44 -12.79
C VAL A 63 -4.41 8.43 -13.70
N ALA A 64 -3.69 9.28 -14.43
CA ALA A 64 -4.27 10.21 -15.40
C ALA A 64 -5.07 9.48 -16.48
N ALA A 65 -4.51 8.43 -17.08
CA ALA A 65 -5.19 7.63 -18.10
C ALA A 65 -6.48 6.97 -17.57
N GLN A 66 -6.50 6.53 -16.31
CA GLN A 66 -7.71 5.99 -15.68
C GLN A 66 -8.80 7.05 -15.50
N TYR A 67 -8.42 8.29 -15.13
CA TYR A 67 -9.36 9.40 -15.05
C TYR A 67 -9.89 9.80 -16.43
N GLU A 68 -9.03 9.88 -17.45
CA GLU A 68 -9.43 10.17 -18.83
C GLU A 68 -10.44 9.15 -19.35
N ALA A 69 -10.18 7.86 -19.16
CA ALA A 69 -11.11 6.79 -19.56
C ALA A 69 -12.47 6.91 -18.86
N LEU A 70 -12.49 7.33 -17.58
CA LEU A 70 -13.72 7.58 -16.85
C LEU A 70 -14.48 8.80 -17.41
N PHE A 71 -13.78 9.88 -17.73
CA PHE A 71 -14.40 11.05 -18.33
C PHE A 71 -14.97 10.77 -19.72
N ASP A 72 -14.26 10.02 -20.56
CA ASP A 72 -14.75 9.62 -21.88
C ASP A 72 -16.04 8.80 -21.78
N GLN A 73 -16.14 7.90 -20.79
CA GLN A 73 -17.37 7.12 -20.55
C GLN A 73 -18.56 8.01 -20.13
N LEU A 74 -18.29 9.04 -19.33
CA LEU A 74 -19.32 9.96 -18.84
C LEU A 74 -19.77 10.96 -19.90
N VAL A 75 -18.88 11.36 -20.81
CA VAL A 75 -19.17 12.31 -21.90
C VAL A 75 -19.79 11.63 -23.12
N ALA A 76 -19.53 10.34 -23.32
CA ALA A 76 -20.15 9.55 -24.40
C ALA A 76 -21.64 9.21 -24.15
N HIS A 77 -22.21 9.64 -23.03
CA HIS A 77 -23.63 9.57 -22.68
C HIS A 77 -24.31 10.94 -22.77
#